data_AF-A0AAN1FI73-F1
#
_entry.id   AF-A0AAN1FI73-F1
#
_cell.length_a   1.000
_cell.length_b   1.000
_cell.length_c   1.000
_cell.angle_alpha   90.00
_cell.angle_beta   90.00
_cell.angle_gamma   90.00
#
_symmetry.space_group_name_H-M   'P 1'
#
loop_
_entity.id
_entity.type
_entity.pdbx_description
1 polymer ?
#
loop_
_entity_poly.entity_id
_entity_poly.type
_entity_poly.pdbx_seq_one_letter_code
_entity_poly.pdbx_strand_id
1 'polypeptide(L)'
;MVDSNRVAVDKYKTMTAIMVVMTWSSVVVASELIDFEEQTKINNINAAYEDQYKAAGVDESISKYNQLNSNIESAKTKIANNIEMIKSDTVQLQNGLVNGNYDESLMLTLRSSSANIATLKHQLSSLEKSLDETEQSLSQGQQLVGRLARTKNEELLSLYEKIKARHINESRHVIDDTYTGKLSCNVADSMSSCVNRNLPSMKNAFTLSKGGLSRIKLVNFKVVDATQKLNGDVTYNVDASYKRLYSKNIEVELRKALGLEKVRFVLRSNSKQTEFYINDQNVGSGELVDIDGDYSGIYNIKATNKGQVQSLRMHVENGGDYFFPFSKDVSNHSPKAVAKSKTPVTNNQVARQAQVVINSARQKSLVGSESLYTNTVVYKDQAFTYLYPVYKGNKTAQKVFLTRNEATEYCETKLSSKLPSKAAYQYLELYADLAKGDYWTAEGKVYSSQKHEEFDKTFDRNQFVCMVSMLN
;
A
#
# COMPACT_ATOMS: atom_id res chain seq x y z
N MET A 1 39.14 50.99 -11.13
CA MET A 1 38.40 50.24 -10.10
C MET A 1 37.68 49.12 -10.80
N VAL A 2 37.90 47.91 -10.32
CA VAL A 2 37.88 46.65 -11.07
C VAL A 2 36.51 45.99 -11.01
N ASP A 3 36.12 45.41 -12.15
CA ASP A 3 35.01 44.48 -12.34
C ASP A 3 35.01 43.32 -11.32
N SER A 4 33.84 43.04 -10.75
CA SER A 4 33.51 41.72 -10.23
C SER A 4 32.01 41.56 -10.16
N ASN A 5 31.46 40.85 -11.15
CA ASN A 5 30.41 39.83 -10.96
C ASN A 5 30.15 39.12 -12.29
N ARG A 6 31.11 38.27 -12.66
CA ARG A 6 30.92 37.06 -13.46
C ARG A 6 31.49 35.90 -12.63
N VAL A 7 30.97 34.69 -12.87
CA VAL A 7 31.28 33.39 -12.25
C VAL A 7 30.43 33.13 -10.99
N ALA A 8 29.63 32.05 -10.85
CA ALA A 8 29.70 30.72 -11.45
C ALA A 8 28.32 30.16 -11.85
N VAL A 9 28.18 29.85 -13.13
CA VAL A 9 27.40 28.71 -13.61
C VAL A 9 28.29 27.49 -13.36
N ASP A 10 27.98 26.68 -12.36
CA ASP A 10 28.26 25.23 -12.32
C ASP A 10 28.00 24.69 -10.92
N LYS A 11 27.10 23.70 -10.85
CA LYS A 11 27.09 22.53 -9.96
C LYS A 11 25.64 22.08 -9.78
N TYR A 12 25.25 21.07 -10.55
CA TYR A 12 24.51 19.88 -10.08
C TYR A 12 24.39 18.91 -11.26
N LYS A 13 25.53 18.33 -11.64
CA LYS A 13 25.59 17.02 -12.31
C LYS A 13 26.32 16.07 -11.37
N THR A 14 25.65 15.68 -10.30
CA THR A 14 25.95 14.43 -9.60
C THR A 14 24.97 13.41 -10.13
N MET A 15 25.39 12.78 -11.23
CA MET A 15 24.80 11.56 -11.73
C MET A 15 25.13 10.48 -10.70
N THR A 16 24.28 10.34 -9.69
CA THR A 16 24.33 9.19 -8.80
C THR A 16 23.88 8.01 -9.65
N ALA A 17 24.84 7.33 -10.26
CA ALA A 17 24.66 5.98 -10.71
C ALA A 17 24.31 5.17 -9.47
N ILE A 18 23.01 5.02 -9.23
CA ILE A 18 22.48 3.99 -8.33
C ILE A 18 22.80 2.69 -9.06
N MET A 19 24.02 2.19 -8.83
CA MET A 19 24.29 0.78 -8.96
C MET A 19 23.24 0.11 -8.08
N VAL A 20 22.23 -0.46 -8.74
CA VAL A 20 21.33 -1.43 -8.13
C VAL A 20 22.21 -2.60 -7.76
N VAL A 21 22.86 -2.49 -6.60
CA VAL A 21 23.36 -3.63 -5.88
C VAL A 21 22.09 -4.35 -5.49
N MET A 22 21.71 -5.32 -6.32
CA MET A 22 20.83 -6.41 -5.96
C MET A 22 21.47 -7.09 -4.74
N THR A 23 21.20 -6.57 -3.55
CA THR A 23 21.45 -7.29 -2.30
C THR A 23 20.40 -8.38 -2.23
N TRP A 24 20.65 -9.46 -2.96
CA TRP A 24 20.04 -10.76 -2.73
C TRP A 24 20.62 -11.29 -1.42
N SER A 25 20.12 -10.78 -0.31
CA SER A 25 20.45 -11.27 1.03
C SER A 25 19.17 -11.69 1.72
N SER A 26 18.68 -12.89 1.35
CA SER A 26 18.04 -13.88 2.24
C SER A 26 17.21 -14.92 1.46
N VAL A 27 17.83 -15.68 0.55
CA VAL A 27 17.23 -16.92 0.03
C VAL A 27 18.24 -18.06 0.09
N VAL A 28 18.77 -18.35 1.28
CA VAL A 28 19.57 -19.57 1.50
C VAL A 28 18.71 -20.71 2.08
N VAL A 29 17.40 -20.49 2.29
CA VAL A 29 16.51 -21.51 2.86
C VAL A 29 15.44 -22.02 1.88
N ALA A 30 15.29 -21.42 0.68
CA ALA A 30 14.35 -21.89 -0.35
C ALA A 30 14.98 -22.82 -1.41
N SER A 31 16.31 -22.95 -1.43
CA SER A 31 17.09 -23.66 -2.46
C SER A 31 16.80 -25.17 -2.57
N GLU A 32 16.09 -25.77 -1.63
CA GLU A 32 15.84 -27.22 -1.64
C GLU A 32 14.41 -27.57 -2.09
N LEU A 33 13.47 -26.61 -2.07
CA LEU A 33 12.07 -26.83 -2.48
C LEU A 33 11.86 -26.55 -3.97
N ILE A 34 12.49 -25.49 -4.47
CA ILE A 34 12.42 -25.08 -5.86
C ILE A 34 13.76 -25.43 -6.50
N ASP A 35 13.73 -26.22 -7.56
CA ASP A 35 14.95 -26.54 -8.30
C ASP A 35 15.39 -25.39 -9.22
N PHE A 36 16.56 -25.53 -9.83
CA PHE A 36 17.12 -24.49 -10.69
C PHE A 36 16.26 -24.19 -11.93
N GLU A 37 15.63 -25.21 -12.52
CA GLU A 37 14.80 -25.05 -13.71
C GLU A 37 13.48 -24.35 -13.35
N GLU A 38 12.88 -24.73 -12.23
CA GLU A 38 11.69 -24.11 -11.65
C GLU A 38 11.97 -22.65 -11.27
N GLN A 39 13.12 -22.35 -10.67
CA GLN A 39 13.52 -20.98 -10.37
C GLN A 39 13.69 -20.14 -11.64
N THR A 40 14.25 -20.74 -12.69
CA THR A 40 14.37 -20.07 -13.99
C THR A 40 12.99 -19.77 -14.57
N LYS A 41 12.02 -20.67 -14.45
CA LYS A 41 10.63 -20.43 -14.88
C LYS A 41 9.97 -19.30 -14.10
N ILE A 42 10.14 -19.25 -12.78
CA ILE A 42 9.64 -18.15 -11.94
C ILE A 42 10.21 -16.81 -12.40
N ASN A 43 11.53 -16.76 -12.63
CA ASN A 43 12.21 -15.54 -13.08
C ASN A 43 11.69 -15.09 -14.45
N ASN A 44 11.47 -16.02 -15.38
CA ASN A 44 10.94 -15.72 -16.71
C ASN A 44 9.50 -15.18 -16.64
N ILE A 45 8.64 -15.79 -15.80
CA ILE A 45 7.27 -15.31 -15.58
C ILE A 45 7.28 -13.88 -15.02
N ASN A 46 8.12 -13.62 -14.02
CA ASN A 46 8.24 -12.29 -13.42
C ASN A 46 8.79 -11.25 -14.40
N ALA A 47 9.84 -11.59 -15.15
CA ALA A 47 10.44 -10.70 -16.14
C ALA A 47 9.45 -10.36 -17.27
N ALA A 48 8.73 -11.36 -17.78
CA ALA A 48 7.71 -11.15 -18.81
C ALA A 48 6.60 -10.21 -18.33
N TYR A 49 6.15 -10.37 -17.07
CA TYR A 49 5.19 -9.45 -16.47
C TYR A 49 5.75 -8.03 -16.33
N GLU A 50 6.98 -7.88 -15.83
CA GLU A 50 7.60 -6.56 -15.66
C GLU A 50 7.78 -5.81 -16.99
N ASP A 51 8.22 -6.52 -18.04
CA ASP A 51 8.39 -5.94 -19.37
C ASP A 51 7.05 -5.49 -19.96
N GLN A 52 6.01 -6.33 -19.85
CA GLN A 52 4.68 -5.99 -20.34
C GLN A 52 4.00 -4.90 -19.50
N TYR A 53 4.26 -4.86 -18.18
CA TYR A 53 3.81 -3.80 -17.29
C TYR A 53 4.44 -2.45 -17.68
N LYS A 54 5.76 -2.42 -17.91
CA LYS A 54 6.46 -1.22 -18.38
C LYS A 54 5.92 -0.76 -19.74
N ALA A 55 5.71 -1.70 -20.67
CA ALA A 55 5.13 -1.41 -21.98
C ALA A 55 3.70 -0.88 -21.91
N ALA A 56 2.93 -1.21 -20.87
CA ALA A 56 1.59 -0.66 -20.64
C ALA A 56 1.59 0.84 -20.31
N GLY A 57 2.75 1.45 -19.99
CA GLY A 57 2.91 2.90 -19.87
C GLY A 57 2.04 3.55 -18.78
N VAL A 58 1.58 2.76 -17.81
CA VAL A 58 0.62 3.21 -16.79
C VAL A 58 1.24 4.28 -15.89
N ASP A 59 2.50 4.11 -15.49
CA ASP A 59 3.19 5.07 -14.62
C ASP A 59 3.46 6.40 -15.34
N GLU A 60 3.84 6.34 -16.63
CA GLU A 60 3.98 7.52 -17.49
C GLU A 60 2.64 8.24 -17.67
N SER A 61 1.56 7.49 -17.91
CA SER A 61 0.20 8.03 -18.04
C SER A 61 -0.28 8.70 -16.74
N ILE A 62 0.01 8.12 -15.56
CA ILE A 62 -0.27 8.72 -14.26
C ILE A 62 0.51 10.03 -14.09
N SER A 63 1.79 10.03 -14.41
CA SER A 63 2.64 11.23 -14.32
C SER A 63 2.09 12.35 -15.21
N LYS A 64 1.76 12.02 -16.47
CA LYS A 64 1.16 12.95 -17.43
C LYS A 64 -0.20 13.47 -16.95
N TYR A 65 -1.05 12.61 -16.41
CA TYR A 65 -2.34 12.98 -15.81
C TYR A 65 -2.15 14.03 -14.69
N ASN A 66 -1.25 13.76 -13.74
CA ASN A 66 -0.97 14.68 -12.64
C ASN A 66 -0.44 16.03 -13.13
N GLN A 67 0.46 16.02 -14.12
CA GLN A 67 0.99 17.24 -14.74
C GLN A 67 -0.11 18.05 -15.44
N LEU A 68 -0.98 17.39 -16.20
CA LEU A 68 -2.10 18.03 -16.88
C LEU A 68 -3.08 18.65 -15.89
N ASN A 69 -3.42 17.93 -14.81
CA ASN A 69 -4.31 18.44 -13.76
C ASN A 69 -3.71 19.68 -13.08
N SER A 70 -2.42 19.66 -12.74
CA SER A 70 -1.71 20.83 -12.20
C SER A 70 -1.71 22.02 -13.15
N ASN A 71 -1.50 21.78 -14.46
CA ASN A 71 -1.48 22.83 -15.47
C ASN A 71 -2.87 23.46 -15.66
N ILE A 72 -3.94 22.64 -15.61
CA ILE A 72 -5.34 23.08 -15.66
C ILE A 72 -5.66 24.01 -14.49
N GLU A 73 -5.32 23.61 -13.26
CA GLU A 73 -5.57 24.44 -12.08
C GLU A 73 -4.75 25.74 -12.08
N SER A 74 -3.51 25.70 -12.59
CA SER A 74 -2.71 26.91 -12.81
C SER A 74 -3.36 27.85 -13.83
N ALA A 75 -3.87 27.31 -14.95
CA ALA A 75 -4.56 28.11 -15.96
C ALA A 75 -5.85 28.72 -15.43
N LYS A 76 -6.67 27.97 -14.67
CA LYS A 76 -7.87 28.47 -13.98
C LYS A 76 -7.54 29.60 -13.02
N THR A 77 -6.50 29.44 -12.21
CA THR A 77 -6.04 30.47 -11.25
C THR A 77 -5.59 31.74 -11.98
N LYS A 78 -4.80 31.62 -13.05
CA LYS A 78 -4.38 32.78 -13.87
C LYS A 78 -5.58 33.49 -14.49
N ILE A 79 -6.58 32.76 -14.96
CA ILE A 79 -7.83 33.35 -15.48
C ILE A 79 -8.56 34.11 -14.37
N ALA A 80 -8.73 33.51 -13.18
CA ALA A 80 -9.38 34.15 -12.04
C ALA A 80 -8.68 35.46 -11.64
N ASN A 81 -7.34 35.45 -11.53
CA ASN A 81 -6.55 36.63 -11.19
C ASN A 81 -6.68 37.74 -12.25
N ASN A 82 -6.66 37.39 -13.54
CA ASN A 82 -6.87 38.39 -14.60
C ASN A 82 -8.30 38.95 -14.57
N ILE A 83 -9.30 38.15 -14.22
CA ILE A 83 -10.69 38.62 -14.05
C ILE A 83 -10.80 39.58 -12.86
N GLU A 84 -10.16 39.27 -11.73
CA GLU A 84 -10.14 40.16 -10.55
C GLU A 84 -9.41 41.47 -10.84
N MET A 85 -8.27 41.41 -11.52
CA MET A 85 -7.54 42.59 -11.99
C MET A 85 -8.42 43.46 -12.88
N ILE A 86 -9.08 42.86 -13.89
CA ILE A 86 -10.01 43.59 -14.76
C ILE A 86 -11.12 44.26 -13.95
N LYS A 87 -11.71 43.57 -12.96
CA LYS A 87 -12.76 44.15 -12.11
C LYS A 87 -12.23 45.35 -11.30
N SER A 88 -11.08 45.19 -10.64
CA SER A 88 -10.45 46.24 -9.83
C SER A 88 -10.10 47.46 -10.69
N ASP A 89 -9.41 47.23 -11.81
CA ASP A 89 -8.93 48.28 -12.71
C ASP A 89 -10.09 48.98 -13.41
N THR A 90 -11.18 48.27 -13.72
CA THR A 90 -12.40 48.89 -14.25
C THR A 90 -13.04 49.83 -13.23
N VAL A 91 -13.08 49.47 -11.94
CA VAL A 91 -13.59 50.35 -10.88
C VAL A 91 -12.71 51.58 -10.71
N GLN A 92 -11.38 51.41 -10.74
CA GLN A 92 -10.44 52.54 -10.71
C GLN A 92 -10.62 53.47 -11.90
N LEU A 93 -10.77 52.91 -13.11
CA LEU A 93 -11.01 53.68 -14.32
C LEU A 93 -12.33 54.47 -14.24
N GLN A 94 -13.41 53.82 -13.79
CA GLN A 94 -14.70 54.49 -13.58
C GLN A 94 -14.60 55.65 -12.59
N ASN A 95 -13.95 55.44 -11.45
CA ASN A 95 -13.74 56.49 -10.44
C ASN A 95 -12.87 57.63 -10.97
N GLY A 96 -11.80 57.32 -11.72
CA GLY A 96 -10.96 58.31 -12.37
C GLY A 96 -11.75 59.18 -13.35
N LEU A 97 -12.54 58.54 -14.22
CA LEU A 97 -13.38 59.21 -15.21
C LEU A 97 -14.44 60.12 -14.57
N VAL A 98 -15.10 59.68 -13.50
CA VAL A 98 -16.06 60.51 -12.73
C VAL A 98 -15.38 61.76 -12.15
N ASN A 99 -14.10 61.64 -11.78
CA ASN A 99 -13.30 62.74 -11.25
C ASN A 99 -12.58 63.56 -12.34
N GLY A 100 -12.82 63.28 -13.63
CA GLY A 100 -12.22 63.99 -14.77
C GLY A 100 -10.79 63.55 -15.13
N ASN A 101 -10.27 62.48 -14.52
CA ASN A 101 -8.93 61.95 -14.76
C ASN A 101 -8.99 60.70 -15.65
N TYR A 102 -8.41 60.76 -16.84
CA TYR A 102 -8.29 59.61 -17.74
C TYR A 102 -6.88 59.01 -17.68
N ASP A 103 -6.80 57.70 -17.44
CA ASP A 103 -5.54 56.94 -17.42
C ASP A 103 -5.48 55.95 -18.60
N GLU A 104 -4.71 56.32 -19.63
CA GLU A 104 -4.51 55.49 -20.83
C GLU A 104 -3.74 54.20 -20.52
N SER A 105 -2.84 54.22 -19.54
CA SER A 105 -2.04 53.04 -19.16
C SER A 105 -2.90 51.95 -18.52
N LEU A 106 -3.90 52.35 -17.75
CA LEU A 106 -4.90 51.46 -17.17
C LEU A 106 -5.76 50.81 -18.25
N MET A 107 -6.16 51.57 -19.27
CA MET A 107 -6.90 51.05 -20.44
C MET A 107 -6.09 50.03 -21.25
N LEU A 108 -4.79 50.26 -21.44
CA LEU A 108 -3.90 49.29 -22.10
C LEU A 108 -3.73 48.01 -21.28
N THR A 109 -3.61 48.13 -19.96
CA THR A 109 -3.55 47.00 -19.02
C THR A 109 -4.82 46.15 -19.10
N LEU A 110 -6.00 46.78 -19.07
CA LEU A 110 -7.29 46.10 -19.23
C LEU A 110 -7.40 45.33 -20.56
N ARG A 111 -6.95 45.92 -21.67
CA ARG A 111 -6.92 45.25 -22.99
C ARG A 111 -5.99 44.05 -22.99
N SER A 112 -4.79 44.20 -22.42
CA SER A 112 -3.80 43.13 -22.30
C SER A 112 -4.34 41.97 -21.46
N SER A 113 -4.89 42.26 -20.29
CA SER A 113 -5.50 41.25 -19.40
C SER A 113 -6.66 40.51 -20.07
N SER A 114 -7.48 41.21 -20.85
CA SER A 114 -8.57 40.58 -21.64
C SER A 114 -8.04 39.63 -22.73
N ALA A 115 -7.02 40.04 -23.48
CA ALA A 115 -6.37 39.19 -24.48
C ALA A 115 -5.68 37.96 -23.86
N ASN A 116 -5.07 38.13 -22.68
CA ASN A 116 -4.48 37.05 -21.91
C ASN A 116 -5.54 36.03 -21.46
N ILE A 117 -6.72 36.46 -21.03
CA ILE A 117 -7.83 35.55 -20.69
C ILE A 117 -8.25 34.71 -21.89
N ALA A 118 -8.39 35.31 -23.07
CA ALA A 118 -8.77 34.57 -24.28
C ALA A 118 -7.73 33.48 -24.62
N THR A 119 -6.45 33.83 -24.53
CA THR A 119 -5.34 32.88 -24.75
C THR A 119 -5.34 31.76 -23.71
N LEU A 120 -5.48 32.09 -22.43
CA LEU A 120 -5.53 31.12 -21.33
C LEU A 120 -6.74 30.19 -21.44
N LYS A 121 -7.90 30.68 -21.89
CA LYS A 121 -9.08 29.85 -22.15
C LYS A 121 -8.86 28.84 -23.27
N HIS A 122 -8.18 29.25 -24.35
CA HIS A 122 -7.82 28.31 -25.42
C HIS A 122 -6.82 27.25 -24.93
N GLN A 123 -5.82 27.65 -24.15
CA GLN A 123 -4.89 26.72 -23.51
C GLN A 123 -5.59 25.75 -22.57
N LEU A 124 -6.53 26.23 -21.74
CA LEU A 124 -7.32 25.42 -20.83
C LEU A 124 -8.09 24.33 -21.58
N SER A 125 -8.79 24.69 -22.66
CA SER A 125 -9.54 23.72 -23.47
C SER A 125 -8.63 22.65 -24.10
N SER A 126 -7.42 23.03 -24.55
CA SER A 126 -6.44 22.08 -25.07
C SER A 126 -5.90 21.14 -23.99
N LEU A 127 -5.70 21.64 -22.77
CA LEU A 127 -5.24 20.85 -21.63
C LEU A 127 -6.32 19.88 -21.17
N GLU A 128 -7.58 20.32 -21.09
CA GLU A 128 -8.75 19.48 -20.75
C GLU A 128 -8.91 18.34 -21.76
N LYS A 129 -8.83 18.62 -23.06
CA LYS A 129 -8.86 17.56 -24.08
C LYS A 129 -7.72 16.55 -23.91
N SER A 130 -6.51 17.02 -23.62
CA SER A 130 -5.35 16.14 -23.39
C SER A 130 -5.51 15.31 -22.11
N LEU A 131 -6.22 15.84 -21.10
CA LEU A 131 -6.54 15.14 -19.86
C LEU A 131 -7.50 13.98 -20.15
N ASP A 132 -8.57 14.22 -20.89
CA ASP A 132 -9.54 13.18 -21.30
C ASP A 132 -8.87 12.03 -22.07
N GLU A 133 -7.99 12.35 -23.03
CA GLU A 133 -7.21 11.36 -23.78
C GLU A 133 -6.27 10.54 -22.87
N THR A 134 -5.68 11.20 -21.86
CA THR A 134 -4.80 10.56 -20.89
C THR A 134 -5.58 9.68 -19.91
N GLU A 135 -6.79 10.08 -19.49
CA GLU A 135 -7.69 9.26 -18.68
C GLU A 135 -8.11 7.97 -19.40
N GLN A 136 -8.46 8.07 -20.69
CA GLN A 136 -8.79 6.91 -21.51
C GLN A 136 -7.60 5.95 -21.63
N SER A 137 -6.41 6.48 -21.91
CA SER A 137 -5.17 5.70 -21.99
C SER A 137 -4.84 5.02 -20.66
N LEU A 138 -5.03 5.74 -19.55
CA LEU A 138 -4.83 5.21 -18.20
C LEU A 138 -5.81 4.07 -17.89
N SER A 139 -7.08 4.22 -18.27
CA SER A 139 -8.10 3.18 -18.10
C SER A 139 -7.73 1.90 -18.88
N GLN A 140 -7.33 2.05 -20.15
CA GLN A 140 -6.91 0.93 -20.98
C GLN A 140 -5.64 0.25 -20.44
N GLY A 141 -4.64 1.04 -20.05
CA GLY A 141 -3.41 0.53 -19.44
C GLY A 141 -3.69 -0.23 -18.13
N GLN A 142 -4.60 0.27 -17.29
CA GLN A 142 -5.02 -0.42 -16.07
C GLN A 142 -5.74 -1.75 -16.35
N GLN A 143 -6.62 -1.80 -17.36
CA GLN A 143 -7.25 -3.05 -17.78
C GLN A 143 -6.22 -4.07 -18.30
N LEU A 144 -5.24 -3.61 -19.07
CA LEU A 144 -4.14 -4.45 -19.56
C LEU A 144 -3.34 -5.01 -18.38
N VAL A 145 -2.87 -4.16 -17.46
CA VAL A 145 -2.14 -4.58 -16.26
C VAL A 145 -2.94 -5.60 -15.44
N GLY A 146 -4.26 -5.40 -15.28
CA GLY A 146 -5.13 -6.36 -14.60
C GLY A 146 -5.13 -7.74 -15.27
N ARG A 147 -5.14 -7.79 -16.62
CA ARG A 147 -5.02 -9.05 -17.38
C ARG A 147 -3.62 -9.66 -17.23
N LEU A 148 -2.56 -8.85 -17.28
CA LEU A 148 -1.18 -9.31 -17.09
C LEU A 148 -0.96 -9.96 -15.73
N ALA A 149 -1.48 -9.32 -14.67
CA ALA A 149 -1.39 -9.85 -13.32
C ALA A 149 -2.13 -11.19 -13.19
N ARG A 150 -3.31 -11.30 -13.83
CA ARG A 150 -4.04 -12.56 -13.88
C ARG A 150 -3.26 -13.66 -14.58
N THR A 151 -2.72 -13.40 -15.77
CA THR A 151 -1.90 -14.37 -16.52
C THR A 151 -0.70 -14.82 -15.69
N LYS A 152 0.03 -13.88 -15.08
CA LYS A 152 1.14 -14.18 -14.18
C LYS A 152 0.72 -15.13 -13.05
N ASN A 153 -0.39 -14.85 -12.39
CA ASN A 153 -0.87 -15.68 -11.28
C ASN A 153 -1.31 -17.08 -11.76
N GLU A 154 -1.97 -17.17 -12.91
CA GLU A 154 -2.33 -18.46 -13.53
C GLU A 154 -1.09 -19.30 -13.88
N GLU A 155 -0.04 -18.67 -14.41
CA GLU A 155 1.23 -19.33 -14.71
C GLU A 155 1.97 -19.80 -13.44
N LEU A 156 2.01 -18.95 -12.40
CA LEU A 156 2.61 -19.31 -11.11
C LEU A 156 1.82 -20.43 -10.41
N LEU A 157 0.50 -20.42 -10.48
CA LEU A 157 -0.34 -21.49 -9.94
C LEU A 157 -0.16 -22.81 -10.70
N SER A 158 -0.06 -22.75 -12.03
CA SER A 158 0.26 -23.91 -12.87
C SER A 158 1.64 -24.48 -12.53
N LEU A 159 2.62 -23.61 -12.30
CA LEU A 159 3.94 -24.02 -11.84
C LEU A 159 3.87 -24.65 -10.45
N TYR A 160 3.17 -24.03 -9.50
CA TYR A 160 2.94 -24.58 -8.16
C TYR A 160 2.40 -26.01 -8.19
N GLU A 161 1.37 -26.29 -8.99
CA GLU A 161 0.79 -27.63 -9.08
C GLU A 161 1.79 -28.66 -9.66
N LYS A 162 2.64 -28.24 -10.61
CA LYS A 162 3.73 -29.09 -11.14
C LYS A 162 4.77 -29.40 -10.07
N ILE A 163 5.23 -28.37 -9.33
CA ILE A 163 6.22 -28.55 -8.25
C ILE A 163 5.64 -29.43 -7.14
N LYS A 164 4.39 -29.19 -6.75
CA LYS A 164 3.65 -30.00 -5.78
C LYS A 164 3.56 -31.46 -6.21
N ALA A 165 3.17 -31.73 -7.46
CA ALA A 165 3.10 -33.08 -7.99
C ALA A 165 4.48 -33.78 -7.96
N ARG A 166 5.56 -33.05 -8.31
CA ARG A 166 6.93 -33.55 -8.22
C ARG A 166 7.29 -33.96 -6.79
N HIS A 167 7.10 -33.09 -5.80
CA HIS A 167 7.41 -33.40 -4.39
C HIS A 167 6.58 -34.57 -3.85
N ILE A 168 5.28 -34.65 -4.21
CA ILE A 168 4.44 -35.79 -3.86
C ILE A 168 4.98 -37.07 -4.47
N ASN A 169 5.43 -37.05 -5.72
CA ASN A 169 6.02 -38.22 -6.37
C ASN A 169 7.35 -38.62 -5.71
N GLU A 170 8.25 -37.66 -5.48
CA GLU A 170 9.53 -37.89 -4.81
C GLU A 170 9.35 -38.49 -3.39
N SER A 171 8.29 -38.09 -2.67
CA SER A 171 8.00 -38.63 -1.33
C SER A 171 7.67 -40.13 -1.30
N ARG A 172 7.31 -40.71 -2.46
CA ARG A 172 6.96 -42.14 -2.57
C ARG A 172 8.20 -43.03 -2.67
N HIS A 173 9.31 -42.47 -3.13
CA HIS A 173 10.53 -43.23 -3.43
C HIS A 173 11.48 -43.28 -2.23
N VAL A 174 12.18 -44.40 -2.09
CA VAL A 174 13.31 -44.54 -1.16
C VAL A 174 14.57 -44.13 -1.92
N ILE A 175 15.35 -43.26 -1.30
CA ILE A 175 16.64 -42.80 -1.81
C ILE A 175 17.71 -43.46 -0.97
N ASP A 176 18.61 -44.19 -1.62
CA ASP A 176 19.82 -44.72 -1.02
C ASP A 176 20.96 -43.72 -1.21
N ASP A 177 21.70 -43.46 -0.13
CA ASP A 177 22.73 -42.43 -0.11
C ASP A 177 23.86 -42.81 0.86
N THR A 178 25.04 -42.28 0.60
CA THR A 178 26.23 -42.47 1.42
C THR A 178 26.60 -41.18 2.13
N TYR A 179 26.88 -41.25 3.43
CA TYR A 179 27.25 -40.09 4.23
C TYR A 179 28.53 -40.33 5.00
N THR A 180 29.47 -39.41 4.84
CA THR A 180 30.71 -39.37 5.63
C THR A 180 30.57 -38.33 6.73
N GLY A 181 30.71 -38.77 7.98
CA GLY A 181 30.65 -37.90 9.15
C GLY A 181 31.90 -38.01 10.01
N LYS A 182 31.99 -37.10 10.97
CA LYS A 182 33.06 -37.07 11.98
C LYS A 182 32.45 -37.06 13.38
N LEU A 183 33.10 -37.75 14.32
CA LEU A 183 32.76 -37.73 15.74
C LEU A 183 34.04 -37.85 16.58
N SER A 184 33.96 -37.54 17.87
CA SER A 184 35.07 -37.74 18.79
C SER A 184 34.76 -38.88 19.75
N CYS A 185 35.70 -39.81 19.89
CA CYS A 185 35.64 -40.93 20.80
C CYS A 185 36.73 -40.81 21.86
N ASN A 186 36.43 -41.33 23.05
CA ASN A 186 37.49 -41.58 24.02
C ASN A 186 38.46 -42.64 23.44
N VAL A 187 39.76 -42.40 23.54
CA VAL A 187 40.81 -43.32 23.08
C VAL A 187 40.78 -44.65 23.84
N ALA A 188 40.23 -44.66 25.06
CA ALA A 188 40.05 -45.87 25.87
C ALA A 188 38.80 -46.70 25.51
N ASP A 189 37.86 -46.15 24.73
CA ASP A 189 36.65 -46.87 24.32
C ASP A 189 36.95 -47.73 23.08
N SER A 190 36.34 -48.92 23.01
CA SER A 190 36.34 -49.68 21.76
C SER A 190 35.58 -48.91 20.66
N MET A 191 36.03 -49.03 19.41
CA MET A 191 35.37 -48.40 18.26
C MET A 191 33.88 -48.75 18.19
N SER A 192 33.54 -50.03 18.38
CA SER A 192 32.15 -50.50 18.35
C SER A 192 31.30 -49.84 19.45
N SER A 193 31.82 -49.77 20.67
CA SER A 193 31.13 -49.11 21.79
C SER A 193 30.90 -47.62 21.50
N CYS A 194 31.90 -46.94 20.95
CA CYS A 194 31.78 -45.52 20.64
C CYS A 194 30.77 -45.24 19.51
N VAL A 195 30.81 -46.02 18.42
CA VAL A 195 29.86 -45.90 17.31
C VAL A 195 28.43 -46.18 17.78
N ASN A 196 28.21 -47.24 18.56
CA ASN A 196 26.89 -47.58 19.06
C ASN A 196 26.33 -46.51 20.00
N ARG A 197 27.15 -45.92 20.87
CA ARG A 197 26.75 -44.82 21.75
C ARG A 197 26.36 -43.56 20.97
N ASN A 198 27.07 -43.27 19.89
CA ASN A 198 26.86 -42.06 19.08
C ASN A 198 25.86 -42.25 17.92
N LEU A 199 25.31 -43.45 17.73
CA LEU A 199 24.40 -43.76 16.63
C LEU A 199 23.21 -42.79 16.50
N PRO A 200 22.55 -42.34 17.59
CA PRO A 200 21.48 -41.33 17.50
C PRO A 200 21.98 -39.99 16.95
N SER A 201 23.16 -39.54 17.40
CA SER A 201 23.78 -38.29 16.93
C SER A 201 24.18 -38.38 15.47
N MET A 202 24.70 -39.53 15.02
CA MET A 202 25.05 -39.78 13.63
C MET A 202 23.80 -39.76 12.73
N LYS A 203 22.71 -40.41 13.17
CA LYS A 203 21.41 -40.36 12.47
C LYS A 203 20.86 -38.93 12.38
N ASN A 204 20.99 -38.14 13.45
CA ASN A 204 20.54 -36.76 13.46
C ASN A 204 21.39 -35.88 12.53
N ALA A 205 22.72 -36.04 12.54
CA ALA A 205 23.63 -35.31 11.66
C ALA A 205 23.33 -35.59 10.18
N PHE A 206 23.13 -36.87 9.82
CA PHE A 206 22.66 -37.25 8.49
C PHE A 206 21.32 -36.60 8.16
N THR A 207 20.36 -36.69 9.08
CA THR A 207 19.01 -36.15 8.84
C THR A 207 19.03 -34.63 8.62
N LEU A 208 19.79 -33.89 9.42
CA LEU A 208 19.98 -32.45 9.26
C LEU A 208 20.64 -32.10 7.93
N SER A 209 21.62 -32.89 7.47
CA SER A 209 22.25 -32.69 6.16
C SER A 209 21.31 -32.87 4.97
N LYS A 210 20.15 -33.52 5.17
CA LYS A 210 19.13 -33.78 4.14
C LYS A 210 17.84 -32.98 4.35
N GLY A 211 17.95 -31.82 5.01
CA GLY A 211 16.81 -30.91 5.22
C GLY A 211 16.06 -31.11 6.55
N GLY A 212 16.51 -32.03 7.41
CA GLY A 212 15.98 -32.21 8.77
C GLY A 212 14.77 -33.15 8.88
N LEU A 213 14.33 -33.35 10.12
CA LEU A 213 13.27 -34.32 10.47
C LEU A 213 11.90 -33.98 9.89
N SER A 214 11.66 -32.71 9.54
CA SER A 214 10.43 -32.26 8.89
C SER A 214 10.38 -32.60 7.40
N ARG A 215 11.54 -32.90 6.79
CA ARG A 215 11.68 -33.08 5.34
C ARG A 215 12.00 -34.50 4.91
N ILE A 216 12.57 -35.31 5.81
CA ILE A 216 12.86 -36.71 5.49
C ILE A 216 12.45 -37.68 6.60
N LYS A 217 12.15 -38.91 6.19
CA LYS A 217 11.96 -40.07 7.06
C LYS A 217 13.04 -41.09 6.75
N LEU A 218 13.92 -41.32 7.71
CA LEU A 218 14.94 -42.35 7.64
C LEU A 218 14.28 -43.74 7.61
N VAL A 219 14.65 -44.56 6.63
CA VAL A 219 14.17 -45.94 6.45
C VAL A 219 15.21 -46.93 6.95
N ASN A 220 16.47 -46.73 6.57
CA ASN A 220 17.60 -47.56 6.98
C ASN A 220 18.82 -46.68 7.25
N PHE A 221 19.70 -47.13 8.15
CA PHE A 221 20.94 -46.44 8.48
C PHE A 221 21.95 -47.44 9.02
N LYS A 222 23.04 -47.65 8.28
CA LYS A 222 24.07 -48.63 8.60
C LYS A 222 25.45 -47.99 8.48
N VAL A 223 26.22 -48.03 9.56
CA VAL A 223 27.62 -47.64 9.53
C VAL A 223 28.41 -48.75 8.83
N VAL A 224 29.08 -48.40 7.75
CA VAL A 224 29.84 -49.34 6.89
C VAL A 224 31.29 -49.40 7.32
N ASP A 225 31.86 -48.24 7.63
CA ASP A 225 33.27 -48.07 7.99
C ASP A 225 33.40 -46.97 9.04
N ALA A 226 34.37 -47.13 9.94
CA ALA A 226 34.78 -46.13 10.91
C ALA A 226 36.28 -46.26 11.19
N THR A 227 37.02 -45.16 10.99
CA THR A 227 38.46 -45.07 11.23
C THR A 227 38.75 -44.05 12.34
N GLN A 228 39.52 -44.45 13.35
CA GLN A 228 39.90 -43.62 14.50
C GLN A 228 41.38 -43.24 14.41
N LYS A 229 41.67 -41.95 14.61
CA LYS A 229 43.01 -41.42 14.80
C LYS A 229 43.44 -41.56 16.26
N LEU A 230 44.76 -41.54 16.49
CA LEU A 230 45.35 -41.68 17.83
C LEU A 230 44.90 -40.61 18.85
N ASN A 231 44.39 -39.46 18.38
CA ASN A 231 43.86 -38.40 19.21
C ASN A 231 42.37 -38.58 19.58
N GLY A 232 41.73 -39.67 19.15
CA GLY A 232 40.32 -39.96 19.41
C GLY A 232 39.35 -39.50 18.33
N ASP A 233 39.81 -38.81 17.27
CA ASP A 233 38.94 -38.39 16.17
C ASP A 233 38.55 -39.58 15.30
N VAL A 234 37.24 -39.76 15.08
CA VAL A 234 36.69 -40.82 14.24
C VAL A 234 36.02 -40.24 13.01
N THR A 235 36.41 -40.76 11.85
CA THR A 235 35.69 -40.54 10.58
C THR A 235 34.92 -41.80 10.25
N TYR A 236 33.64 -41.66 9.92
CA TYR A 236 32.76 -42.80 9.65
C TYR A 236 32.01 -42.61 8.34
N ASN A 237 31.73 -43.73 7.66
CA ASN A 237 30.93 -43.80 6.46
C ASN A 237 29.65 -44.59 6.75
N VAL A 238 28.52 -44.08 6.26
CA VAL A 238 27.20 -44.66 6.47
C VAL A 238 26.52 -44.87 5.14
N ASP A 239 25.91 -46.04 4.97
CA ASP A 239 24.87 -46.28 3.98
C ASP A 239 23.52 -46.02 4.64
N ALA A 240 22.80 -45.04 4.12
CA ALA A 240 21.51 -44.63 4.64
C ALA A 240 20.45 -44.62 3.53
N SER A 241 19.26 -45.08 3.87
CA SER A 241 18.10 -45.03 2.99
C SER A 241 17.04 -44.14 3.62
N TYR A 242 16.47 -43.21 2.87
CA TYR A 242 15.45 -42.29 3.40
C TYR A 242 14.36 -42.01 2.36
N LYS A 243 13.19 -41.56 2.83
CA LYS A 243 12.12 -41.01 2.00
C LYS A 243 12.01 -39.51 2.25
N ARG A 244 11.75 -38.72 1.21
CA ARG A 244 11.31 -37.34 1.40
C ARG A 244 9.89 -37.32 1.96
N LEU A 245 9.57 -36.31 2.76
CA LEU A 245 8.24 -36.08 3.31
C LEU A 245 7.61 -34.90 2.58
N TYR A 246 6.33 -35.03 2.24
CA TYR A 246 5.50 -33.90 1.81
C TYR A 246 4.46 -33.63 2.90
N SER A 247 4.48 -32.42 3.46
CA SER A 247 3.62 -32.01 4.56
C SER A 247 2.90 -30.71 4.25
N LYS A 248 1.88 -30.37 5.04
CA LYS A 248 1.19 -29.07 4.92
C LYS A 248 2.13 -27.88 5.12
N ASN A 249 3.17 -28.01 5.96
CA ASN A 249 4.15 -26.94 6.16
C ASN A 249 4.99 -26.71 4.90
N ILE A 250 5.35 -27.78 4.20
CA ILE A 250 6.03 -27.70 2.90
C ILE A 250 5.14 -27.03 1.86
N GLU A 251 3.83 -27.29 1.88
CA GLU A 251 2.86 -26.62 1.01
C GLU A 251 2.82 -25.10 1.25
N VAL A 252 2.89 -24.67 2.51
CA VAL A 252 2.95 -23.24 2.89
C VAL A 252 4.28 -22.62 2.44
N GLU A 253 5.41 -23.28 2.72
CA GLU A 253 6.73 -22.80 2.30
C GLU A 253 6.83 -22.67 0.77
N LEU A 254 6.27 -23.63 0.02
CA LEU A 254 6.24 -23.62 -1.44
C LEU A 254 5.36 -22.49 -1.98
N ARG A 255 4.17 -22.27 -1.40
CA ARG A 255 3.29 -21.14 -1.78
C ARG A 255 3.97 -19.80 -1.52
N LYS A 256 4.62 -19.65 -0.37
CA LYS A 256 5.39 -18.45 -0.03
C LYS A 256 6.54 -18.21 -1.01
N ALA A 257 7.29 -19.25 -1.35
CA ALA A 257 8.40 -19.15 -2.30
C ALA A 257 7.95 -18.75 -3.73
N LEU A 258 6.70 -19.05 -4.09
CA LEU A 258 6.09 -18.65 -5.36
C LEU A 258 5.32 -17.32 -5.29
N GLY A 259 5.27 -16.65 -4.12
CA GLY A 259 4.46 -15.43 -3.94
C GLY A 259 2.95 -15.66 -4.04
N LEU A 260 2.49 -16.90 -3.81
CA LEU A 260 1.09 -17.35 -3.84
C LEU A 260 0.49 -17.42 -2.43
N GLU A 261 0.88 -16.49 -1.55
CA GLU A 261 0.27 -16.41 -0.23
C GLU A 261 -1.21 -16.07 -0.39
N LYS A 262 -2.08 -16.89 0.23
CA LYS A 262 -3.52 -16.62 0.26
C LYS A 262 -3.75 -15.34 1.04
N VAL A 263 -4.53 -14.46 0.45
CA VAL A 263 -4.84 -13.17 1.04
C VAL A 263 -6.30 -13.18 1.46
N ARG A 264 -6.52 -12.97 2.74
CA ARG A 264 -7.86 -12.85 3.32
C ARG A 264 -8.12 -11.40 3.69
N PHE A 265 -9.11 -10.79 3.06
CA PHE A 265 -9.47 -9.39 3.30
C PHE A 265 -10.98 -9.21 3.14
N VAL A 266 -11.49 -8.10 3.66
CA VAL A 266 -12.92 -7.83 3.72
C VAL A 266 -13.25 -6.61 2.87
N LEU A 267 -14.27 -6.73 2.02
CA LEU A 267 -14.85 -5.61 1.30
C LEU A 267 -16.16 -5.22 1.97
N ARG A 268 -16.31 -3.96 2.35
CA ARG A 268 -17.50 -3.44 3.04
C ARG A 268 -18.15 -2.30 2.27
N SER A 269 -19.46 -2.21 2.38
CA SER A 269 -20.24 -1.09 1.87
C SER A 269 -21.38 -0.77 2.83
N ASN A 270 -21.85 0.47 2.82
CA ASN A 270 -22.99 0.91 3.61
C ASN A 270 -24.35 0.59 2.96
N SER A 271 -24.39 -0.31 1.97
CA SER A 271 -25.58 -0.71 1.23
C SER A 271 -25.53 -2.18 0.86
N LYS A 272 -26.65 -2.89 1.04
CA LYS A 272 -26.82 -4.31 0.68
C LYS A 272 -26.86 -4.57 -0.82
N GLN A 273 -27.06 -3.53 -1.62
CA GLN A 273 -27.18 -3.61 -3.08
C GLN A 273 -25.86 -3.31 -3.79
N THR A 274 -24.75 -3.30 -3.05
CA THR A 274 -23.42 -3.09 -3.62
C THR A 274 -22.87 -4.42 -4.15
N GLU A 275 -22.40 -4.40 -5.39
CA GLU A 275 -21.66 -5.50 -6.01
C GLU A 275 -20.17 -5.14 -6.04
N PHE A 276 -19.33 -6.08 -5.63
CA PHE A 276 -17.89 -5.92 -5.59
C PHE A 276 -17.23 -6.68 -6.73
N TYR A 277 -16.21 -6.07 -7.29
CA TYR A 277 -15.45 -6.56 -8.40
C TYR A 277 -13.97 -6.42 -8.09
N ILE A 278 -13.19 -7.44 -8.44
CA ILE A 278 -11.73 -7.38 -8.42
C ILE A 278 -11.27 -7.57 -9.87
N ASN A 279 -10.58 -6.58 -10.44
CA ASN A 279 -10.19 -6.56 -11.86
C ASN A 279 -11.37 -6.89 -12.78
N ASP A 280 -12.52 -6.24 -12.55
CA ASP A 280 -13.78 -6.41 -13.29
C ASP A 280 -14.44 -7.80 -13.20
N GLN A 281 -13.91 -8.74 -12.41
CA GLN A 281 -14.63 -9.97 -12.04
C GLN A 281 -15.46 -9.77 -10.78
N ASN A 282 -16.74 -10.13 -10.82
CA ASN A 282 -17.61 -10.08 -9.65
C ASN A 282 -17.12 -11.09 -8.60
N VAL A 283 -16.89 -10.61 -7.39
CA VAL A 283 -16.42 -11.41 -6.25
C VAL A 283 -17.44 -11.52 -5.12
N GLY A 284 -18.59 -10.85 -5.24
CA GLY A 284 -19.68 -10.92 -4.27
C GLY A 284 -20.53 -9.65 -4.23
N SER A 285 -21.63 -9.71 -3.49
CA SER A 285 -22.55 -8.59 -3.32
C SER A 285 -23.06 -8.50 -1.88
N GLY A 286 -23.21 -7.30 -1.33
CA GLY A 286 -23.75 -7.08 0.00
C GLY A 286 -23.09 -5.91 0.75
N GLU A 287 -23.38 -5.81 2.05
CA GLU A 287 -22.72 -4.86 2.96
C GLU A 287 -21.32 -5.30 3.36
N LEU A 288 -21.06 -6.61 3.29
CA LEU A 288 -19.80 -7.24 3.67
C LEU A 288 -19.57 -8.46 2.78
N VAL A 289 -18.38 -8.56 2.21
CA VAL A 289 -17.91 -9.71 1.45
C VAL A 289 -16.53 -10.08 1.98
N ASP A 290 -16.43 -11.28 2.56
CA ASP A 290 -15.15 -11.87 2.93
C ASP A 290 -14.52 -12.49 1.69
N ILE A 291 -13.32 -12.02 1.33
CA ILE A 291 -12.55 -12.55 0.23
C ILE A 291 -11.43 -13.41 0.80
N ASP A 292 -11.38 -14.67 0.38
CA ASP A 292 -10.28 -15.60 0.62
C ASP A 292 -9.89 -16.19 -0.73
N GLY A 293 -8.65 -15.95 -1.15
CA GLY A 293 -8.17 -16.45 -2.42
C GLY A 293 -6.73 -16.07 -2.72
N ASP A 294 -6.26 -16.49 -3.88
CA ASP A 294 -4.91 -16.23 -4.37
C ASP A 294 -4.82 -14.81 -4.98
N TYR A 295 -4.99 -13.78 -4.14
CA TYR A 295 -4.98 -12.37 -4.53
C TYR A 295 -3.67 -11.67 -4.11
N SER A 296 -2.52 -12.03 -4.68
CA SER A 296 -1.24 -11.33 -4.42
C SER A 296 -0.99 -10.17 -5.40
N GLY A 297 -0.64 -8.97 -4.89
CA GLY A 297 -0.30 -7.80 -5.71
C GLY A 297 -1.31 -6.64 -5.69
N ILE A 298 -1.20 -5.74 -6.68
CA ILE A 298 -2.05 -4.54 -6.79
C ILE A 298 -3.29 -4.85 -7.63
N TYR A 299 -4.46 -4.71 -7.04
CA TYR A 299 -5.74 -4.99 -7.68
C TYR A 299 -6.57 -3.71 -7.83
N ASN A 300 -7.37 -3.64 -8.90
CA ASN A 300 -8.43 -2.64 -9.01
C ASN A 300 -9.71 -3.22 -8.40
N ILE A 301 -10.05 -2.75 -7.21
CA ILE A 301 -11.26 -3.16 -6.50
C ILE A 301 -12.34 -2.14 -6.80
N LYS A 302 -13.42 -2.60 -7.42
CA LYS A 302 -14.55 -1.78 -7.85
C LYS A 302 -15.80 -2.20 -7.09
N ALA A 303 -16.45 -1.25 -6.45
CA ALA A 303 -17.78 -1.41 -5.90
C ALA A 303 -18.78 -0.68 -6.79
N THR A 304 -19.90 -1.33 -7.12
CA THR A 304 -20.97 -0.74 -7.93
C THR A 304 -22.28 -0.82 -7.16
N ASN A 305 -23.01 0.29 -7.08
CA ASN A 305 -24.31 0.34 -6.41
C ASN A 305 -25.22 1.28 -7.21
N LYS A 306 -26.30 0.70 -7.78
CA LYS A 306 -27.30 1.44 -8.59
C LYS A 306 -26.70 2.38 -9.64
N GLY A 307 -25.65 1.95 -10.33
CA GLY A 307 -24.97 2.73 -11.37
C GLY A 307 -23.92 3.72 -10.85
N GLN A 308 -23.79 3.94 -9.54
CA GLN A 308 -22.63 4.63 -8.96
C GLN A 308 -21.47 3.65 -8.80
N VAL A 309 -20.28 4.06 -9.20
CA VAL A 309 -19.05 3.25 -9.16
C VAL A 309 -18.03 3.91 -8.26
N GLN A 310 -17.42 3.13 -7.38
CA GLN A 310 -16.22 3.53 -6.64
C GLN A 310 -15.13 2.49 -6.89
N SER A 311 -13.95 2.96 -7.28
CA SER A 311 -12.81 2.10 -7.59
C SER A 311 -11.60 2.50 -6.78
N LEU A 312 -10.87 1.51 -6.29
CA LEU A 312 -9.66 1.70 -5.50
C LEU A 312 -8.60 0.74 -6.01
N ARG A 313 -7.46 1.29 -6.45
CA ARG A 313 -6.30 0.51 -6.85
C ARG A 313 -5.39 0.35 -5.64
N MET A 314 -5.22 -0.87 -5.16
CA MET A 314 -4.50 -1.09 -3.91
C MET A 314 -3.77 -2.43 -3.88
N HIS A 315 -2.66 -2.43 -3.15
CA HIS A 315 -1.97 -3.65 -2.77
C HIS A 315 -2.84 -4.38 -1.76
N VAL A 316 -3.25 -5.61 -2.11
CA VAL A 316 -4.14 -6.41 -1.28
C VAL A 316 -3.28 -7.19 -0.30
N GLU A 317 -3.53 -6.99 0.99
CA GLU A 317 -2.74 -7.57 2.08
C GLU A 317 -3.60 -8.41 3.02
N ASN A 318 -2.95 -9.34 3.73
CA ASN A 318 -3.63 -10.25 4.65
C ASN A 318 -4.23 -9.47 5.83
N GLY A 319 -5.51 -9.68 6.11
CA GLY A 319 -6.26 -8.97 7.14
C GLY A 319 -6.75 -7.58 6.74
N GLY A 320 -6.66 -7.19 5.46
CA GLY A 320 -7.14 -5.89 4.98
C GLY A 320 -8.66 -5.72 5.12
N ASP A 321 -9.11 -4.49 5.34
CA ASP A 321 -10.54 -4.14 5.43
C ASP A 321 -10.81 -2.85 4.66
N TYR A 322 -11.55 -2.97 3.56
CA TYR A 322 -11.71 -1.92 2.56
C TYR A 322 -13.17 -1.52 2.42
N PHE A 323 -13.47 -0.25 2.65
CA PHE A 323 -14.84 0.26 2.73
C PHE A 323 -15.20 1.21 1.58
N PHE A 324 -16.32 0.94 0.91
CA PHE A 324 -16.85 1.67 -0.24
C PHE A 324 -18.19 2.35 0.12
N PRO A 325 -18.17 3.63 0.54
CA PRO A 325 -19.37 4.35 0.97
C PRO A 325 -20.16 4.91 -0.21
N PHE A 326 -21.37 4.44 -0.44
CA PHE A 326 -22.30 5.09 -1.37
C PHE A 326 -23.18 6.10 -0.63
N SER A 327 -23.47 7.24 -1.26
CA SER A 327 -24.43 8.20 -0.72
C SER A 327 -25.76 7.46 -0.57
N LYS A 328 -26.30 7.40 0.65
CA LYS A 328 -27.70 6.99 0.82
C LYS A 328 -28.50 8.05 0.09
N ASP A 329 -29.12 7.70 -1.03
CA ASP A 329 -30.12 8.55 -1.64
C ASP A 329 -31.15 8.89 -0.56
N VAL A 330 -31.07 10.12 -0.07
CA VAL A 330 -32.24 10.78 0.52
C VAL A 330 -33.17 10.87 -0.66
N SER A 331 -34.19 10.02 -0.67
CA SER A 331 -35.20 9.93 -1.72
C SER A 331 -35.68 11.33 -2.08
N ASN A 332 -35.14 11.89 -3.15
CA ASN A 332 -35.65 13.11 -3.73
C ASN A 332 -36.99 12.78 -4.36
N HIS A 333 -37.94 13.66 -4.07
CA HIS A 333 -39.32 13.62 -4.51
C HIS A 333 -39.48 13.14 -5.95
N SER A 334 -40.30 12.10 -6.10
CA SER A 334 -40.89 11.72 -7.38
C SER A 334 -41.75 12.89 -7.93
N PRO A 335 -41.81 13.09 -9.26
CA PRO A 335 -42.78 13.99 -9.86
C PRO A 335 -44.21 13.43 -9.71
N LYS A 336 -45.19 14.33 -9.50
CA LYS A 336 -46.65 14.06 -9.56
C LYS A 336 -47.01 13.46 -10.96
N ALA A 337 -48.06 12.66 -11.18
CA ALA A 337 -49.43 12.82 -10.69
C ALA A 337 -50.39 11.62 -11.01
N VAL A 338 -51.49 11.53 -10.23
CA VAL A 338 -52.87 11.00 -10.56
C VAL A 338 -53.01 9.45 -10.74
N ALA A 339 -53.94 8.68 -10.14
CA ALA A 339 -55.15 8.89 -9.33
C ALA A 339 -55.52 7.63 -8.48
N LYS A 340 -56.19 7.92 -7.35
CA LYS A 340 -57.31 7.21 -6.67
C LYS A 340 -57.25 5.68 -6.47
N SER A 341 -57.26 5.26 -5.19
CA SER A 341 -58.44 4.63 -4.54
C SER A 341 -58.14 4.13 -3.10
N LYS A 342 -58.86 4.73 -2.13
CA LYS A 342 -59.44 4.18 -0.89
C LYS A 342 -58.61 3.26 0.05
N THR A 343 -58.32 3.83 1.22
CA THR A 343 -58.24 3.24 2.57
C THR A 343 -59.47 2.40 2.97
N PRO A 344 -59.55 1.78 4.17
CA PRO A 344 -58.54 1.59 5.24
C PRO A 344 -58.54 0.15 5.82
N VAL A 345 -57.74 -0.09 6.87
CA VAL A 345 -58.06 -0.80 8.15
C VAL A 345 -56.78 -1.52 8.65
N THR A 346 -56.31 -1.53 9.90
CA THR A 346 -56.63 -0.88 11.19
C THR A 346 -55.59 -1.43 12.20
N ASN A 347 -55.12 -0.58 13.13
CA ASN A 347 -54.61 -0.88 14.49
C ASN A 347 -53.38 -1.78 14.68
N ASN A 348 -52.60 -1.68 15.77
CA ASN A 348 -52.33 -0.67 16.79
C ASN A 348 -51.11 -1.19 17.58
N GLN A 349 -50.30 -0.25 18.09
CA GLN A 349 -49.73 -0.15 19.46
C GLN A 349 -49.28 -1.45 20.17
N VAL A 350 -48.12 -1.52 20.81
CA VAL A 350 -47.76 -0.91 22.12
C VAL A 350 -46.22 -1.05 22.23
N ALA A 351 -45.33 -0.08 22.46
CA ALA A 351 -45.24 1.09 23.33
C ALA A 351 -44.96 0.81 24.83
N ARG A 352 -43.68 1.01 25.21
CA ARG A 352 -43.17 1.62 26.47
C ARG A 352 -42.95 0.75 27.72
N GLN A 353 -41.74 0.89 28.28
CA GLN A 353 -41.41 1.46 29.61
C GLN A 353 -39.87 1.52 29.73
N ALA A 354 -39.19 2.68 29.71
CA ALA A 354 -38.99 3.70 30.76
C ALA A 354 -38.15 3.16 31.96
N GLN A 355 -36.83 3.39 32.10
CA GLN A 355 -36.07 4.61 32.49
C GLN A 355 -36.03 4.88 34.01
N VAL A 356 -34.88 5.40 34.49
CA VAL A 356 -34.45 5.80 35.87
C VAL A 356 -33.71 4.67 36.61
N VAL A 357 -32.40 4.74 36.94
CA VAL A 357 -31.72 5.65 37.90
C VAL A 357 -30.29 5.99 37.46
N ILE A 358 -29.89 7.23 37.75
CA ILE A 358 -28.65 7.92 37.43
C ILE A 358 -27.60 7.74 38.53
N ASN A 359 -26.33 7.60 38.10
CA ASN A 359 -25.04 7.91 38.76
C ASN A 359 -24.66 7.26 40.10
N SER A 360 -23.63 6.41 40.04
CA SER A 360 -22.43 6.55 40.88
C SER A 360 -21.33 5.57 40.42
N ALA A 361 -20.26 6.10 39.81
CA ALA A 361 -18.88 5.62 39.92
C ALA A 361 -18.02 6.27 38.81
N ARG A 362 -17.57 7.49 39.11
CA ARG A 362 -16.40 8.10 38.48
C ARG A 362 -15.18 7.30 38.94
N GLN A 363 -14.21 7.12 38.04
CA GLN A 363 -12.90 6.48 38.22
C GLN A 363 -12.86 4.94 38.18
N LYS A 364 -12.69 4.39 36.96
CA LYS A 364 -11.73 3.30 36.69
C LYS A 364 -11.45 3.16 35.18
N SER A 365 -10.15 3.15 34.88
CA SER A 365 -9.44 2.73 33.66
C SER A 365 -9.84 3.32 32.30
N LEU A 366 -9.14 4.39 31.90
CA LEU A 366 -8.77 4.69 30.51
C LEU A 366 -7.71 3.68 30.01
N VAL A 367 -8.10 2.41 29.88
CA VAL A 367 -7.34 1.39 29.14
C VAL A 367 -8.39 0.45 28.55
N GLY A 368 -8.55 0.44 27.24
CA GLY A 368 -9.45 -0.49 26.54
C GLY A 368 -10.70 0.16 25.92
N SER A 369 -10.51 1.07 24.97
CA SER A 369 -11.42 1.20 23.84
C SER A 369 -10.57 1.47 22.61
N GLU A 370 -10.49 0.50 21.69
CA GLU A 370 -9.88 0.70 20.38
C GLU A 370 -10.59 1.87 19.68
N SER A 371 -9.98 3.04 19.74
CA SER A 371 -10.51 4.25 19.15
C SER A 371 -10.45 4.13 17.63
N LEU A 372 -11.62 4.14 16.99
CA LEU A 372 -11.78 4.17 15.53
C LEU A 372 -11.20 5.46 14.96
N TYR A 373 -9.92 5.42 14.58
CA TYR A 373 -9.28 6.45 13.76
C TYR A 373 -9.37 6.04 12.29
N THR A 374 -9.84 6.96 11.44
CA THR A 374 -9.80 6.82 9.98
C THR A 374 -8.82 7.82 9.40
N ASN A 375 -7.96 7.40 8.47
CA ASN A 375 -6.95 8.26 7.86
C ASN A 375 -7.47 8.86 6.55
N THR A 376 -7.31 10.17 6.39
CA THR A 376 -7.66 10.91 5.18
C THR A 376 -6.36 11.30 4.47
N VAL A 377 -6.28 11.10 3.16
CA VAL A 377 -5.12 11.56 2.39
C VAL A 377 -5.17 13.09 2.31
N VAL A 378 -4.14 13.75 2.82
CA VAL A 378 -3.94 15.19 2.69
C VAL A 378 -3.32 15.51 1.35
N TYR A 379 -2.29 14.76 0.99
CA TYR A 379 -1.50 14.97 -0.21
C TYR A 379 -0.70 13.73 -0.57
N LYS A 380 -0.35 13.58 -1.84
CA LYS A 380 0.49 12.49 -2.32
C LYS A 380 1.47 13.07 -3.34
N ASP A 381 2.76 12.97 -3.04
CA ASP A 381 3.83 13.32 -3.99
C ASP A 381 4.46 12.04 -4.57
N GLN A 382 5.63 12.12 -5.21
CA GLN A 382 6.29 10.96 -5.80
C GLN A 382 6.96 10.04 -4.76
N ALA A 383 7.28 10.54 -3.56
CA ALA A 383 8.02 9.84 -2.53
C ALA A 383 7.15 9.48 -1.31
N PHE A 384 6.12 10.27 -1.01
CA PHE A 384 5.34 10.16 0.22
C PHE A 384 3.84 10.33 0.01
N THR A 385 3.07 9.58 0.80
CA THR A 385 1.64 9.85 1.03
C THR A 385 1.48 10.45 2.43
N TYR A 386 0.85 11.62 2.50
CA TYR A 386 0.61 12.34 3.74
C TYR A 386 -0.82 12.07 4.21
N LEU A 387 -0.95 11.47 5.38
CA LEU A 387 -2.22 11.00 5.96
C LEU A 387 -2.57 11.80 7.21
N TYR A 388 -3.82 12.23 7.31
CA TYR A 388 -4.37 12.94 8.46
C TYR A 388 -5.40 12.07 9.18
N PRO A 389 -5.20 11.76 10.48
CA PRO A 389 -6.12 10.94 11.24
C PRO A 389 -7.35 11.75 11.70
N VAL A 390 -8.51 11.12 11.59
CA VAL A 390 -9.82 11.68 11.93
C VAL A 390 -10.55 10.70 12.83
N TYR A 391 -11.12 11.20 13.93
CA TYR A 391 -11.98 10.43 14.83
C TYR A 391 -13.41 10.46 14.29
N LYS A 392 -14.01 9.30 14.04
CA LYS A 392 -15.43 9.23 13.63
C LYS A 392 -16.29 8.74 14.79
N GLY A 393 -16.90 9.69 15.49
CA GLY A 393 -18.07 9.43 16.33
C GLY A 393 -19.34 9.34 15.48
N ASN A 394 -20.42 8.81 16.06
CA ASN A 394 -21.67 8.42 15.39
C ASN A 394 -22.34 9.47 14.47
N LYS A 395 -21.92 10.75 14.46
CA LYS A 395 -22.55 11.80 13.63
C LYS A 395 -21.62 12.88 13.04
N THR A 396 -20.33 12.96 13.39
CA THR A 396 -19.39 13.93 12.78
C THR A 396 -17.95 13.44 12.82
N ALA A 397 -17.19 13.73 11.75
CA ALA A 397 -15.74 13.57 11.70
C ALA A 397 -15.09 14.68 12.55
N GLN A 398 -14.30 14.31 13.55
CA GLN A 398 -13.59 15.25 14.43
C GLN A 398 -12.09 15.14 14.21
N LYS A 399 -11.42 16.29 14.19
CA LYS A 399 -9.96 16.40 14.15
C LYS A 399 -9.35 15.70 15.37
N VAL A 400 -8.29 14.94 15.17
CA VAL A 400 -7.60 14.21 16.24
C VAL A 400 -6.49 15.09 16.82
N PHE A 401 -6.44 15.17 18.15
CA PHE A 401 -5.39 15.87 18.89
C PHE A 401 -4.76 14.89 19.87
N LEU A 402 -3.48 14.56 19.67
CA LEU A 402 -2.74 13.62 20.50
C LEU A 402 -1.51 14.30 21.12
N THR A 403 -0.99 13.69 22.18
CA THR A 403 0.37 14.02 22.65
C THR A 403 1.40 13.60 21.60
N ARG A 404 2.63 14.13 21.68
CA ARG A 404 3.70 13.75 20.74
C ARG A 404 3.95 12.24 20.71
N ASN A 405 4.06 11.62 21.88
CA ASN A 405 4.38 10.19 21.97
C ASN A 405 3.27 9.33 21.35
N GLU A 406 2.01 9.66 21.61
CA GLU A 406 0.86 8.97 21.01
C GLU A 406 0.78 9.18 19.50
N ALA A 407 1.12 10.39 19.00
CA ALA A 407 1.16 10.68 17.57
C ALA A 407 2.29 9.93 16.84
N THR A 408 3.48 9.87 17.44
CA THR A 408 4.61 9.08 16.92
C THR A 408 4.26 7.59 16.89
N GLU A 409 3.77 7.05 18.00
CA GLU A 409 3.36 5.64 18.10
C GLU A 409 2.28 5.32 17.07
N TYR A 410 1.30 6.21 16.87
CA TYR A 410 0.29 6.03 15.84
C TYR A 410 0.90 5.95 14.43
N CYS A 411 1.74 6.91 14.04
CA CYS A 411 2.32 6.90 12.70
C CYS A 411 3.22 5.67 12.46
N GLU A 412 4.04 5.29 13.45
CA GLU A 412 5.00 4.19 13.31
C GLU A 412 4.32 2.81 13.36
N THR A 413 3.42 2.60 14.33
CA THR A 413 2.86 1.26 14.57
C THR A 413 1.61 0.97 13.75
N LYS A 414 0.77 1.98 13.46
CA LYS A 414 -0.49 1.77 12.72
C LYS A 414 -0.36 2.00 11.23
N LEU A 415 0.63 2.79 10.80
CA LEU A 415 0.78 3.21 9.41
C LEU A 415 2.18 2.95 8.85
N SER A 416 3.08 2.34 9.63
CA SER A 416 4.47 2.09 9.23
C SER A 416 5.14 3.33 8.62
N SER A 417 4.91 4.47 9.27
CA SER A 417 5.20 5.81 8.76
C SER A 417 5.85 6.68 9.84
N LYS A 418 6.18 7.93 9.51
CA LYS A 418 6.81 8.87 10.45
C LYS A 418 6.13 10.23 10.44
N LEU A 419 6.32 11.00 11.51
CA LEU A 419 5.89 12.39 11.54
C LEU A 419 6.69 13.22 10.49
N PRO A 420 6.06 14.18 9.79
CA PRO A 420 6.73 15.08 8.87
C PRO A 420 7.73 16.02 9.57
N SER A 421 8.73 16.46 8.82
CA SER A 421 9.61 17.56 9.22
C SER A 421 8.93 18.92 9.00
N LYS A 422 9.53 20.00 9.53
CA LYS A 422 9.08 21.37 9.23
C LYS A 422 9.04 21.65 7.73
N ALA A 423 10.09 21.26 7.01
CA ALA A 423 10.17 21.45 5.56
C ALA A 423 9.05 20.71 4.81
N ALA A 424 8.66 19.53 5.30
CA ALA A 424 7.54 18.78 4.74
C ALA A 424 6.19 19.48 4.97
N TYR A 425 5.96 20.12 6.13
CA TYR A 425 4.75 20.91 6.34
C TYR A 425 4.72 22.19 5.49
N GLN A 426 5.86 22.88 5.34
CA GLN A 426 5.97 24.03 4.43
C GLN A 426 5.70 23.62 2.97
N TYR A 427 6.18 22.43 2.58
CA TYR A 427 5.84 21.84 1.29
C TYR A 427 4.35 21.55 1.17
N LEU A 428 3.73 20.94 2.19
CA LEU A 428 2.29 20.67 2.20
C LEU A 428 1.44 21.94 2.09
N GLU A 429 1.85 23.07 2.69
CA GLU A 429 1.11 24.33 2.53
C GLU A 429 1.16 24.90 1.10
N LEU A 430 2.23 24.62 0.36
CA LEU A 430 2.37 25.10 -1.02
C LEU A 430 1.61 24.24 -2.03
N TYR A 431 1.40 22.96 -1.72
CA TYR A 431 0.91 21.97 -2.69
C TYR A 431 -0.35 21.22 -2.24
N ALA A 432 -0.84 21.44 -1.01
CA ALA A 432 -2.01 20.76 -0.46
C ALA A 432 -2.91 21.71 0.35
N ASP A 433 -4.19 21.37 0.47
CA ASP A 433 -5.15 22.05 1.36
C ASP A 433 -4.96 21.61 2.82
N LEU A 434 -3.76 21.87 3.37
CA LEU A 434 -3.47 21.58 4.78
C LEU A 434 -4.42 22.42 5.66
N ALA A 435 -5.21 21.72 6.49
CA ALA A 435 -6.18 22.40 7.33
C ALA A 435 -5.49 23.37 8.28
N LYS A 436 -6.10 24.53 8.55
CA LYS A 436 -5.51 25.49 9.47
C LYS A 436 -5.35 24.89 10.89
N GLY A 437 -4.16 24.99 11.50
CA GLY A 437 -3.92 24.52 12.87
C GLY A 437 -2.45 24.30 13.25
N ASP A 438 -2.24 23.73 14.43
CA ASP A 438 -0.94 23.43 15.01
C ASP A 438 -0.64 21.92 14.95
N TYR A 439 0.55 21.59 14.45
CA TYR A 439 0.94 20.23 14.06
C TYR A 439 2.24 19.76 14.73
N TRP A 440 2.28 18.49 15.14
CA TRP A 440 3.51 17.86 15.60
C TRP A 440 4.50 17.62 14.44
N THR A 441 5.75 18.00 14.67
CA THR A 441 6.88 17.67 13.80
C THR A 441 7.68 16.48 14.35
N ALA A 442 8.47 15.83 13.49
CA ALA A 442 9.40 14.77 13.88
C ALA A 442 10.36 15.18 15.02
N GLU A 443 10.81 16.43 14.99
CA GLU A 443 11.75 17.01 15.96
C GLU A 443 11.09 17.30 17.32
N GLY A 444 9.77 17.14 17.44
CA GLY A 444 9.01 17.36 18.68
C GLY A 444 8.62 18.81 18.93
N LYS A 445 8.72 19.64 17.89
CA LYS A 445 8.26 21.03 17.90
C LYS A 445 6.88 21.15 17.27
N VAL A 446 6.26 22.32 17.42
CA VAL A 446 4.93 22.61 16.89
C VAL A 446 5.06 23.51 15.66
N TYR A 447 4.51 23.04 14.54
CA TYR A 447 4.35 23.80 13.31
C TYR A 447 2.96 24.44 13.25
N SER A 448 2.86 25.77 13.09
CA SER A 448 1.57 26.47 12.99
C SER A 448 1.31 26.97 11.57
N SER A 449 0.17 26.59 11.01
CA SER A 449 -0.20 26.97 9.65
C SER A 449 -1.00 28.29 9.55
N GLN A 450 -1.20 29.00 10.68
CA GLN A 450 -2.00 30.24 10.74
C GLN A 450 -1.17 31.51 10.89
N LYS A 451 0.07 31.40 11.41
CA LYS A 451 1.08 32.45 11.45
C LYS A 451 2.43 31.76 11.31
N HIS A 452 3.24 32.20 10.34
CA HIS A 452 4.33 31.45 9.71
C HIS A 452 5.57 31.23 10.61
N GLU A 453 5.38 31.05 11.92
CA GLU A 453 6.44 30.90 12.91
C GLU A 453 6.28 29.60 13.70
N GLU A 454 7.43 28.99 13.96
CA GLU A 454 7.59 27.83 14.83
C GLU A 454 7.48 28.29 16.28
N PHE A 455 6.63 27.62 17.07
CA PHE A 455 6.54 27.89 18.50
C PHE A 455 7.44 26.91 19.25
N ASP A 456 8.38 27.43 20.05
CA ASP A 456 9.10 26.65 21.06
C ASP A 456 8.20 26.28 22.27
N LYS A 457 6.93 26.69 22.27
CA LYS A 457 5.95 26.27 23.28
C LYS A 457 5.32 24.94 22.89
N THR A 458 5.57 23.91 23.69
CA THR A 458 4.91 22.61 23.58
C THR A 458 3.49 22.70 24.15
N PHE A 459 2.48 22.60 23.30
CA PHE A 459 1.12 22.30 23.76
C PHE A 459 1.02 20.82 24.14
N ASP A 460 0.19 20.48 25.13
CA ASP A 460 0.03 19.10 25.59
C ASP A 460 -0.52 18.17 24.49
N ARG A 461 -1.34 18.70 23.56
CA ARG A 461 -1.90 17.95 22.43
C ARG A 461 -2.01 18.82 21.18
N ASN A 462 -1.60 18.28 20.04
CA ASN A 462 -1.65 18.95 18.73
C ASN A 462 -2.20 18.01 17.65
N GLN A 463 -2.52 18.58 16.49
CA GLN A 463 -2.80 17.79 15.29
C GLN A 463 -1.51 17.16 14.76
N PHE A 464 -1.62 16.20 13.86
CA PHE A 464 -0.46 15.60 13.23
C PHE A 464 -0.84 15.00 11.88
N VAL A 465 0.15 14.90 11.00
CA VAL A 465 0.08 14.18 9.74
C VAL A 465 1.08 13.02 9.84
N CYS A 466 0.80 11.91 9.18
CA CYS A 466 1.72 10.79 9.04
C CYS A 466 2.24 10.75 7.61
N MET A 467 3.56 10.71 7.45
CA MET A 467 4.25 10.69 6.16
C MET A 467 4.68 9.26 5.85
N VAL A 468 3.92 8.59 4.99
CA VAL A 468 4.13 7.20 4.58
C VAL A 468 5.06 7.17 3.37
N SER A 469 6.18 6.44 3.45
CA SER A 469 7.08 6.24 2.32
C SER A 469 6.39 5.40 1.25
N MET A 470 6.46 5.83 0.00
CA MET A 470 6.01 5.03 -1.15
C MET A 470 7.13 4.22 -1.80
N LEU A 471 8.37 4.43 -1.34
CA LEU A 471 9.50 3.58 -1.65
C LEU A 471 9.67 2.62 -0.47
N ASN A 472 9.23 1.38 -0.65
CA ASN A 472 9.65 0.20 0.09
C ASN A 472 9.81 -0.95 -0.90
#